data_AF-A0AAJ7N6R7-F1
#
_entry.id   AF-A0AAJ7N6R7-F1
#
_cell.length_a   1.000
_cell.length_b   1.000
_cell.length_c   1.000
_cell.angle_alpha   90.00
_cell.angle_beta   90.00
_cell.angle_gamma   90.00
#
_symmetry.space_group_name_H-M   'P 1'
#
loop_
_entity.id
_entity.type
_entity.pdbx_description
1 polymer ?
#
loop_
_entity_poly.entity_id
_entity_poly.type
_entity_poly.pdbx_seq_one_letter_code
_entity_poly.pdbx_strand_id
1 'polypeptide(L)'
;MKVGLLKNFLYYFNLEQGTVLIAVLQLFTSGFSILIFVLALAHTMVIQEMVARDTEDALEREALEDISSNHLNTKRMDMAHHNATETVYAMYCGLVITVIHFISTILLLYGALTNNRHFMAPWMMVMMTINSGLTISLFLVEQDCPFIATFGGKADICERMIGLTLVITNTYVWFVVYSAYKSLEMRKRLNHILHHVNKKPLVTVMQKPKAVPAHTNEPFEV
;
A
#
# COMPACT_ATOMS: atom_id res chain seq x y z
N MET A 1 -2.41 -15.44 -18.08
CA MET A 1 -1.57 -16.01 -17.00
C MET A 1 -2.38 -16.03 -15.71
N LYS A 2 -2.68 -17.20 -15.11
CA LYS A 2 -3.32 -17.26 -13.78
C LYS A 2 -2.22 -17.10 -12.74
N VAL A 3 -2.17 -15.96 -12.04
CA VAL A 3 -1.24 -15.77 -10.93
C VAL A 3 -1.66 -16.72 -9.80
N GLY A 4 -0.77 -17.62 -9.39
CA GLY A 4 -1.02 -18.55 -8.30
C GLY A 4 -1.10 -17.81 -6.97
N LEU A 5 -2.13 -18.03 -6.17
CA LEU A 5 -2.28 -17.41 -4.85
C LEU A 5 -1.43 -18.16 -3.82
N LEU A 6 -0.86 -17.44 -2.84
CA LEU A 6 -0.24 -18.06 -1.68
C LEU A 6 -1.28 -18.84 -0.88
N LYS A 7 -0.84 -19.92 -0.22
CA LYS A 7 -1.66 -20.67 0.74
C LYS A 7 -1.31 -20.34 2.19
N ASN A 8 -0.02 -20.07 2.44
CA ASN A 8 0.55 -19.81 3.75
C ASN A 8 1.44 -18.57 3.72
N PHE A 9 1.60 -17.90 4.86
CA PHE A 9 2.60 -16.87 5.10
C PHE A 9 3.85 -17.50 5.74
N LEU A 10 5.03 -17.24 5.15
CA LEU A 10 6.32 -17.82 5.55
C LEU A 10 6.30 -19.36 5.74
N TYR A 11 5.41 -20.07 5.06
CA TYR A 11 5.15 -21.51 5.23
C TYR A 11 4.60 -21.96 6.61
N TYR A 12 4.77 -21.16 7.67
CA TYR A 12 4.37 -21.49 9.03
C TYR A 12 2.97 -21.00 9.43
N PHE A 13 2.54 -19.85 8.92
CA PHE A 13 1.27 -19.23 9.32
C PHE A 13 0.20 -19.39 8.24
N ASN A 14 -1.04 -19.56 8.68
CA ASN A 14 -2.18 -19.41 7.79
C ASN A 14 -2.25 -17.96 7.27
N LEU A 15 -2.81 -17.76 6.07
CA LEU A 15 -2.92 -16.42 5.47
C LEU A 15 -3.59 -15.38 6.36
N GLU A 16 -4.61 -15.79 7.13
CA GLU A 16 -5.32 -14.92 8.06
C GLU A 16 -4.41 -14.45 9.20
N GLN A 17 -3.72 -15.38 9.86
CA GLN A 17 -2.75 -15.07 10.92
C GLN A 17 -1.59 -14.21 10.39
N GLY A 18 -1.07 -14.54 9.20
CA GLY A 18 -0.03 -13.76 8.54
C GLY A 18 -0.49 -12.34 8.23
N THR A 19 -1.73 -12.16 7.77
CA THR A 19 -2.29 -10.83 7.47
C THR A 19 -2.49 -10.01 8.74
N VAL A 20 -2.97 -10.62 9.83
CA VAL A 20 -3.09 -9.93 11.14
C VAL A 20 -1.71 -9.52 11.65
N LEU A 21 -0.71 -10.42 11.58
CA LEU A 21 0.66 -10.12 11.99
C LEU A 21 1.25 -8.97 11.17
N ILE A 22 1.07 -8.99 9.84
CA ILE A 22 1.49 -7.91 8.94
C ILE A 22 0.82 -6.59 9.35
N ALA A 23 -0.49 -6.59 9.58
CA ALA A 23 -1.22 -5.37 9.94
C ALA A 23 -0.73 -4.79 11.27
N VAL A 24 -0.48 -5.63 12.28
CA VAL A 24 0.06 -5.20 13.58
C VAL A 24 1.47 -4.61 13.42
N LEU A 25 2.37 -5.31 12.71
CA LEU A 25 3.73 -4.82 12.46
C LEU A 25 3.72 -3.49 11.69
N GLN A 26 2.88 -3.37 10.66
CA GLN A 26 2.73 -2.14 9.87
C GLN A 26 2.15 -0.98 10.67
N LEU A 27 1.25 -1.24 11.63
CA LEU A 27 0.73 -0.21 12.55
C LEU A 27 1.84 0.32 13.46
N PHE A 28 2.64 -0.56 14.03
CA PHE A 28 3.76 -0.15 14.87
C PHE A 28 4.80 0.64 14.09
N THR A 29 5.21 0.16 12.91
CA THR A 29 6.21 0.84 12.09
C THR A 29 5.69 2.19 11.60
N SER A 30 4.46 2.27 11.08
CA SER A 30 3.89 3.54 10.61
C SER A 30 3.65 4.54 11.75
N GLY A 31 3.18 4.09 12.91
CA GLY A 31 3.05 4.93 14.10
C GLY A 31 4.39 5.49 14.55
N PHE A 32 5.44 4.66 14.57
CA PHE A 32 6.80 5.10 14.88
C PHE A 32 7.35 6.08 13.83
N SER A 33 7.10 5.83 12.54
CA SER A 33 7.48 6.74 11.45
C SER A 33 6.81 8.12 11.58
N ILE A 34 5.54 8.19 11.99
CA ILE A 34 4.86 9.47 12.25
C ILE A 34 5.59 10.27 13.32
N LEU A 35 6.01 9.63 14.43
CA LEU A 35 6.77 10.31 15.48
C LEU A 35 8.09 10.85 14.95
N ILE A 36 8.82 10.07 14.16
CA ILE A 36 10.06 10.52 13.53
C ILE A 36 9.81 11.71 12.60
N PHE A 37 8.77 11.66 11.76
CA PHE A 37 8.45 12.76 10.85
C PHE A 37 8.09 14.04 11.60
N VAL A 38 7.33 13.96 12.68
CA VAL A 38 6.98 15.13 13.51
C VAL A 38 8.24 15.72 14.14
N LEU A 39 9.13 14.89 14.69
CA LEU A 39 10.41 15.35 15.23
C LEU A 39 11.30 15.97 14.15
N ALA A 40 11.42 15.32 12.99
CA ALA A 40 12.19 15.82 11.86
C ALA A 40 11.66 17.17 11.37
N LEU A 41 10.34 17.30 11.20
CA LEU A 41 9.70 18.57 10.83
C LEU A 41 10.00 19.68 11.84
N ALA A 42 9.89 19.40 13.14
CA ALA A 42 10.21 20.39 14.16
C ALA A 42 11.66 20.88 14.05
N HIS A 43 12.62 19.96 13.86
CA HIS A 43 14.02 20.31 13.66
C HIS A 43 14.25 21.10 12.36
N THR A 44 13.65 20.67 11.24
CA THR A 44 13.85 21.31 9.95
C THR A 44 13.19 22.69 9.89
N MET A 45 12.05 22.90 10.55
CA MET A 45 11.43 24.23 10.68
C MET A 45 12.33 25.20 11.43
N VAL A 46 12.93 24.78 12.54
CA VAL A 46 13.88 25.61 13.29
C VAL A 46 15.09 25.97 12.41
N ILE A 47 15.59 25.03 11.61
CA ILE A 47 16.67 25.28 10.65
C ILE A 47 16.21 26.27 9.56
N GLN A 48 15.00 26.11 9.02
CA GLN A 48 14.44 27.00 8.01
C GLN A 48 14.32 28.44 8.53
N GLU A 49 13.82 28.61 9.77
CA GLU A 49 13.70 29.91 10.42
C GLU A 49 15.07 30.57 10.64
N MET A 50 16.06 29.81 11.11
CA MET A 50 17.44 30.31 11.25
C MET A 50 18.02 30.73 9.91
N VAL A 51 17.84 29.94 8.85
CA VAL A 51 18.30 30.27 7.49
C VAL A 51 17.58 31.51 6.95
N ALA A 52 16.28 31.66 7.20
CA ALA A 52 15.54 32.85 6.79
C ALA A 52 16.04 34.12 7.47
N ARG A 53 16.30 34.05 8.78
CA ARG A 53 16.86 35.17 9.55
C ARG A 53 18.26 35.53 9.09
N ASP A 54 19.13 34.54 8.88
CA ASP A 54 20.48 34.77 8.37
C ASP A 54 20.43 35.40 6.96
N THR A 55 19.47 35.00 6.12
CA THR A 55 19.22 35.61 4.81
C THR A 55 18.83 37.07 4.90
N GLU A 56 17.92 37.42 5.80
CA GLU A 56 17.50 38.80 6.05
C GLU A 56 18.67 39.66 6.57
N ASP A 57 19.40 39.18 7.57
CA ASP A 57 20.54 39.88 8.17
C ASP A 57 21.64 40.20 7.14
N ALA A 58 21.90 39.29 6.19
CA ALA A 58 22.88 39.54 5.13
C ALA A 58 22.39 40.53 4.08
N LEU A 59 21.10 40.49 3.73
CA LEU A 59 20.50 41.48 2.82
C LEU A 59 20.55 42.88 3.42
N GLU A 60 20.30 43.03 4.73
CA GLU A 60 20.42 44.32 5.43
C GLU A 60 21.87 44.84 5.40
N ARG A 61 22.86 43.99 5.66
CA ARG A 61 24.28 44.38 5.56
C ARG A 61 24.70 44.75 4.15
N GLU A 62 24.25 44.02 3.13
CA GLU A 62 24.53 44.33 1.73
C GLU A 62 23.94 45.69 1.32
N ALA A 63 22.72 46.00 1.79
CA ALA A 63 22.07 47.28 1.54
C ALA A 63 22.77 48.47 2.21
N LEU A 64 23.41 48.25 3.37
CA LEU A 64 24.10 49.29 4.13
C LEU A 64 25.54 49.56 3.64
N GLU A 65 26.24 48.55 3.10
CA GLU A 65 27.68 48.67 2.82
C GLU A 65 28.06 48.97 1.35
N ASP A 66 27.14 48.99 0.38
CA ASP A 66 27.42 49.24 -1.06
C ASP A 66 28.61 48.40 -1.62
N ILE A 67 28.81 47.19 -1.07
CA ILE A 67 29.91 46.30 -1.43
C ILE A 67 29.48 45.42 -2.61
N SER A 68 29.81 45.89 -3.82
CA SER A 68 29.56 45.24 -5.11
C SER A 68 30.07 43.77 -5.24
N SER A 69 30.91 43.27 -4.32
CA SER A 69 31.52 41.93 -4.41
C SER A 69 30.75 40.78 -3.71
N ASN A 70 29.61 41.03 -3.06
CA ASN A 70 28.89 40.01 -2.27
C ASN A 70 27.77 39.23 -3.00
N HIS A 71 27.53 39.50 -4.29
CA HIS A 71 26.44 38.87 -5.06
C HIS A 71 26.46 37.31 -5.07
N LEU A 72 27.65 36.70 -4.92
CA LEU A 72 27.80 35.24 -4.78
C LEU A 72 27.30 34.70 -3.43
N ASN A 73 27.38 35.50 -2.37
CA ASN A 73 26.93 35.12 -1.03
C ASN A 73 25.39 35.17 -0.95
N THR A 74 24.79 36.23 -1.50
CA THR A 74 23.34 36.41 -1.60
C THR A 74 22.68 35.29 -2.39
N LYS A 75 23.24 34.94 -3.57
CA LYS A 75 22.76 33.80 -4.38
C LYS A 75 22.86 32.46 -3.64
N ARG A 76 23.92 32.25 -2.84
CA ARG A 76 24.09 31.03 -2.05
C ARG A 76 23.06 30.95 -0.91
N MET A 77 22.72 32.08 -0.30
CA MET A 77 21.73 32.17 0.77
C MET A 77 20.30 32.00 0.27
N ASP A 78 19.96 32.58 -0.89
CA ASP A 78 18.69 32.32 -1.58
C ASP A 78 18.51 30.84 -1.91
N MET A 79 19.57 30.19 -2.42
CA MET A 79 19.55 28.75 -2.70
C MET A 79 19.40 27.90 -1.43
N ALA A 80 20.05 28.30 -0.33
CA ALA A 80 19.91 27.62 0.96
C ALA A 80 18.48 27.75 1.51
N HIS A 81 17.89 28.94 1.43
CA HIS A 81 16.51 29.19 1.84
C HIS A 81 15.51 28.40 0.99
N HIS A 82 15.71 28.37 -0.34
CA HIS A 82 14.89 27.58 -1.25
C HIS A 82 14.97 26.09 -0.92
N ASN A 83 16.17 25.54 -0.75
CA ASN A 83 16.37 24.13 -0.42
C ASN A 83 15.77 23.77 0.95
N ALA A 84 15.92 24.63 1.96
CA ALA A 84 15.32 24.43 3.28
C ALA A 84 13.78 24.39 3.19
N THR A 85 13.21 25.33 2.45
CA THR A 85 11.76 25.40 2.21
C THR A 85 11.25 24.15 1.48
N GLU A 86 11.93 23.73 0.41
CA GLU A 86 11.61 22.52 -0.33
C GLU A 86 11.68 21.27 0.56
N THR A 87 12.71 21.17 1.40
CA THR A 87 12.87 20.05 2.33
C THR A 87 11.70 19.97 3.31
N VAL A 88 11.23 21.10 3.85
CA VAL A 88 10.05 21.16 4.73
C VAL A 88 8.79 20.69 4.00
N TYR A 89 8.55 21.15 2.78
CA TYR A 89 7.42 20.68 1.96
C TYR A 89 7.49 19.18 1.67
N ALA A 90 8.68 18.66 1.33
CA ALA A 90 8.88 17.23 1.11
C ALA A 90 8.59 16.40 2.38
N MET A 91 9.03 16.87 3.54
CA MET A 91 8.75 16.23 4.83
C MET A 91 7.24 16.24 5.17
N TYR A 92 6.54 17.35 4.89
CA TYR A 92 5.08 17.42 5.04
C TYR A 92 4.35 16.42 4.15
N CYS A 93 4.73 16.34 2.87
CA CYS A 93 4.19 15.33 1.95
C CYS A 93 4.42 13.91 2.48
N GLY A 94 5.64 13.61 2.96
CA GLY A 94 5.98 12.33 3.58
C GLY A 94 5.13 12.01 4.81
N LEU A 95 4.90 12.99 5.68
CA LEU A 95 4.03 12.85 6.85
C LEU A 95 2.59 12.52 6.45
N VAL A 96 2.01 13.26 5.48
CA VAL A 96 0.64 13.01 5.00
C VAL A 96 0.51 11.60 4.42
N ILE A 97 1.46 11.17 3.59
CA ILE A 97 1.49 9.81 3.03
C ILE A 97 1.54 8.77 4.17
N THR A 98 2.37 9.01 5.20
CA THR A 98 2.50 8.10 6.34
C THR A 98 1.21 8.03 7.17
N VAL A 99 0.50 9.15 7.35
CA VAL A 99 -0.80 9.19 8.02
C VAL A 99 -1.85 8.41 7.22
N ILE A 100 -1.89 8.58 5.90
CA ILE A 100 -2.78 7.80 5.01
C ILE A 100 -2.46 6.30 5.13
N HIS A 101 -1.18 5.93 5.12
CA HIS A 101 -0.74 4.55 5.33
C HIS A 101 -1.18 4.01 6.69
N PHE A 102 -1.01 4.78 7.77
CA PHE A 102 -1.44 4.42 9.13
C PHE A 102 -2.95 4.15 9.19
N ILE A 103 -3.78 5.07 8.69
CA ILE A 103 -5.25 4.92 8.66
C ILE A 103 -5.64 3.69 7.82
N SER A 104 -5.03 3.52 6.66
CA SER A 104 -5.30 2.35 5.81
C SER A 104 -4.91 1.04 6.49
N THR A 105 -3.88 1.04 7.33
CA THR A 105 -3.44 -0.15 8.08
C THR A 105 -4.40 -0.48 9.22
N ILE A 106 -5.03 0.52 9.86
CA ILE A 106 -6.15 0.29 10.80
C ILE A 106 -7.29 -0.43 10.08
N LEU A 107 -7.66 0.03 8.88
CA LEU A 107 -8.69 -0.62 8.06
C LEU A 107 -8.28 -2.04 7.65
N LEU A 108 -6.99 -2.27 7.33
CA LEU A 108 -6.48 -3.61 7.07
C LEU A 108 -6.66 -4.53 8.27
N LEU A 109 -6.26 -4.08 9.48
CA LEU A 109 -6.41 -4.87 10.70
C LEU A 109 -7.88 -5.20 10.97
N TYR A 110 -8.74 -4.19 10.86
CA TYR A 110 -10.19 -4.38 11.02
C TYR A 110 -10.76 -5.35 9.97
N GLY A 111 -10.37 -5.21 8.71
CA GLY A 111 -10.79 -6.09 7.62
C GLY A 111 -10.31 -7.53 7.78
N ALA A 112 -9.10 -7.72 8.32
CA ALA A 112 -8.55 -9.03 8.65
C ALA A 112 -9.35 -9.69 9.78
N LEU A 113 -9.59 -8.98 10.89
CA LEU A 113 -10.34 -9.50 12.04
C LEU A 113 -11.82 -9.79 11.73
N THR A 114 -12.45 -8.93 10.91
CA THR A 114 -13.86 -9.09 10.53
C THR A 114 -14.06 -9.95 9.28
N ASN A 115 -12.99 -10.50 8.70
CA ASN A 115 -13.03 -11.25 7.45
C ASN A 115 -13.73 -10.48 6.30
N ASN A 116 -13.63 -9.16 6.31
CA ASN A 116 -14.25 -8.27 5.33
C ASN A 116 -13.23 -7.63 4.40
N ARG A 117 -13.15 -8.20 3.19
CA ARG A 117 -12.22 -7.79 2.13
C ARG A 117 -12.29 -6.29 1.78
N HIS A 118 -13.45 -5.64 1.92
CA HIS A 118 -13.62 -4.25 1.50
C HIS A 118 -12.78 -3.29 2.34
N PHE A 119 -12.53 -3.61 3.59
CA PHE A 119 -11.66 -2.83 4.48
C PHE A 119 -10.16 -3.10 4.26
N MET A 120 -9.81 -4.20 3.60
CA MET A 120 -8.43 -4.50 3.22
C MET A 120 -7.98 -3.74 1.95
N ALA A 121 -8.93 -3.34 1.11
CA ALA A 121 -8.66 -2.72 -0.19
C ALA A 121 -7.90 -1.39 -0.13
N PRO A 122 -8.23 -0.44 0.78
CA PRO A 122 -7.50 0.83 0.87
C PRO A 122 -6.00 0.63 1.11
N TRP A 123 -5.64 -0.27 2.03
CA TRP A 123 -4.24 -0.56 2.32
C TRP A 123 -3.51 -1.18 1.12
N MET A 124 -4.15 -2.12 0.41
CA MET A 124 -3.56 -2.73 -0.78
C MET A 124 -3.29 -1.69 -1.88
N MET A 125 -4.17 -0.70 -2.04
CA MET A 125 -3.98 0.39 -2.99
C MET A 125 -2.82 1.29 -2.58
N VAL A 126 -2.79 1.74 -1.33
CA VAL A 126 -1.70 2.58 -0.80
C VAL A 126 -0.34 1.89 -0.98
N MET A 127 -0.25 0.62 -0.58
CA MET A 127 0.99 -0.14 -0.65
C MET A 127 1.41 -0.45 -2.10
N MET A 128 0.46 -0.61 -3.02
CA MET A 128 0.75 -0.73 -4.45
C MET A 128 1.34 0.57 -5.04
N THR A 129 0.81 1.72 -4.63
CA THR A 129 1.36 3.03 -5.02
C THR A 129 2.76 3.24 -4.46
N ILE A 130 2.98 2.91 -3.18
CA ILE A 130 4.32 2.98 -2.54
C ILE A 130 5.31 2.07 -3.28
N ASN A 131 4.95 0.82 -3.55
CA ASN A 131 5.81 -0.12 -4.27
C ASN A 131 6.13 0.36 -5.69
N SER A 132 5.15 0.92 -6.40
CA SER A 132 5.37 1.51 -7.73
C SER A 132 6.35 2.68 -7.66
N GLY A 133 6.17 3.59 -6.70
CA GLY A 133 7.07 4.73 -6.48
C GLY A 133 8.50 4.30 -6.18
N LEU A 134 8.69 3.36 -5.23
CA LEU A 134 9.99 2.80 -4.89
C LEU A 134 10.65 2.05 -6.07
N THR A 135 9.85 1.36 -6.88
CA THR A 135 10.37 0.67 -8.06
C THR A 135 10.86 1.68 -9.09
N ILE A 136 10.07 2.73 -9.37
CA ILE A 136 10.44 3.80 -10.30
C ILE A 136 11.71 4.52 -9.83
N SER A 137 11.84 4.79 -8.52
CA SER A 137 13.04 5.45 -7.98
C SER A 137 14.32 4.62 -8.13
N LEU A 138 14.24 3.29 -8.17
CA LEU A 138 15.41 2.43 -8.43
C LEU A 138 15.95 2.57 -9.86
N PHE A 139 15.11 2.93 -10.83
CA PHE A 139 15.48 3.01 -12.25
C PHE A 139 15.75 4.43 -12.74
N LEU A 140 15.34 5.46 -11.99
CA LEU A 140 15.61 6.86 -12.32
C LEU A 140 17.02 7.27 -11.84
N VAL A 141 18.00 7.08 -12.72
CA VAL A 141 19.40 7.49 -12.52
C VAL A 141 19.59 8.94 -13.01
N GLU A 142 20.33 9.75 -12.25
CA GLU A 142 20.89 11.05 -12.72
C GLU A 142 19.91 12.20 -13.05
N GLN A 143 18.76 12.30 -12.39
CA GLN A 143 17.99 13.55 -12.43
C GLN A 143 18.16 14.35 -11.12
N ASP A 144 18.58 15.61 -11.24
CA ASP A 144 18.55 16.64 -10.18
C ASP A 144 17.10 17.02 -9.78
N CYS A 145 16.20 16.04 -9.78
CA CYS A 145 14.88 16.21 -9.20
C CYS A 145 15.02 15.98 -7.69
N PRO A 146 14.71 16.97 -6.85
CA PRO A 146 14.89 16.90 -5.39
C PRO A 146 14.14 15.71 -4.77
N PHE A 147 13.02 15.29 -5.35
CA PHE A 147 12.32 14.08 -4.95
C PHE A 147 13.15 12.82 -5.22
N ILE A 148 13.74 12.68 -6.41
CA ILE A 148 14.59 11.54 -6.79
C ILE A 148 15.92 11.56 -6.04
N ALA A 149 16.50 12.74 -5.82
CA ALA A 149 17.71 12.90 -5.01
C ALA A 149 17.50 12.42 -3.56
N THR A 150 16.35 12.75 -2.97
CA THR A 150 15.95 12.28 -1.63
C THR A 150 15.75 10.75 -1.58
N PHE A 151 15.38 10.12 -2.71
CA PHE A 151 15.21 8.67 -2.85
C PHE A 151 16.44 7.94 -3.42
N GLY A 152 17.60 8.58 -3.52
CA GLY A 152 18.84 7.92 -3.93
C GLY A 152 19.29 8.17 -5.37
N GLY A 153 18.98 9.31 -5.97
CA GLY A 153 19.48 9.68 -7.31
C GLY A 153 21.02 9.66 -7.46
N LYS A 154 21.75 9.84 -6.36
CA LYS A 154 23.22 9.70 -6.25
C LYS A 154 23.67 8.45 -5.48
N ALA A 155 22.76 7.50 -5.26
CA ALA A 155 23.01 6.35 -4.40
C ALA A 155 24.02 5.39 -5.03
N ASP A 156 24.98 4.95 -4.22
CA ASP A 156 25.97 3.95 -4.60
C ASP A 156 25.28 2.59 -4.90
N ILE A 157 25.98 1.71 -5.61
CA ILE A 157 25.50 0.36 -5.95
C ILE A 157 25.03 -0.39 -4.69
N CYS A 158 25.75 -0.25 -3.57
CA CYS A 158 25.37 -0.85 -2.29
C CYS A 158 24.00 -0.34 -1.79
N GLU A 159 23.75 0.96 -1.83
CA GLU A 159 22.49 1.57 -1.39
C GLU A 159 21.32 1.14 -2.30
N ARG A 160 21.58 1.00 -3.61
CA ARG A 160 20.59 0.48 -4.57
C ARG A 160 20.23 -0.98 -4.31
N MET A 161 21.20 -1.81 -3.93
CA MET A 161 20.96 -3.21 -3.57
C MET A 161 20.09 -3.33 -2.30
N ILE A 162 20.30 -2.43 -1.33
CA ILE A 162 19.43 -2.33 -0.14
C ILE A 162 18.01 -1.94 -0.56
N GLY A 163 17.87 -0.92 -1.41
CA GLY A 163 16.58 -0.48 -1.94
C GLY A 163 15.84 -1.59 -2.71
N LEU A 164 16.55 -2.34 -3.56
CA LEU A 164 15.98 -3.49 -4.28
C LEU A 164 15.46 -4.56 -3.32
N THR A 165 16.25 -4.88 -2.27
CA THR A 165 15.84 -5.84 -1.24
C THR A 165 14.56 -5.38 -0.55
N LEU A 166 14.47 -4.10 -0.20
CA LEU A 166 13.28 -3.50 0.41
C LEU A 166 12.04 -3.61 -0.50
N VAL A 167 12.19 -3.33 -1.80
CA VAL A 167 11.10 -3.45 -2.79
C VAL A 167 10.61 -4.90 -2.89
N ILE A 168 11.53 -5.87 -2.93
CA ILE A 168 11.17 -7.29 -2.97
C ILE A 168 10.39 -7.69 -1.71
N THR A 169 10.88 -7.31 -0.52
CA THR A 169 10.21 -7.61 0.75
C THR A 169 8.81 -6.96 0.82
N ASN A 170 8.69 -5.69 0.46
CA ASN A 170 7.39 -4.99 0.45
C ASN A 170 6.41 -5.59 -0.56
N THR A 171 6.89 -5.99 -1.74
CA THR A 171 6.08 -6.67 -2.75
C THR A 171 5.59 -8.02 -2.24
N TYR A 172 6.44 -8.78 -1.54
CA TYR A 172 6.05 -10.04 -0.91
C TYR A 172 4.95 -9.83 0.15
N VAL A 173 5.13 -8.86 1.06
CA VAL A 173 4.13 -8.53 2.09
C VAL A 173 2.80 -8.14 1.45
N TRP A 174 2.83 -7.28 0.42
CA TRP A 174 1.64 -6.93 -0.35
C TRP A 174 0.97 -8.16 -0.95
N PHE A 175 1.74 -9.07 -1.52
CA PHE A 175 1.24 -10.27 -2.18
C PHE A 175 0.57 -11.27 -1.21
N VAL A 176 1.05 -11.34 0.03
CA VAL A 176 0.42 -12.13 1.11
C VAL A 176 -0.97 -11.57 1.42
N VAL A 177 -1.08 -10.27 1.64
CA VAL A 177 -2.36 -9.60 1.93
C VAL A 177 -3.31 -9.69 0.72
N TYR A 178 -2.80 -9.53 -0.50
CA TYR A 178 -3.56 -9.73 -1.73
C TYR A 178 -4.11 -11.15 -1.84
N SER A 179 -3.29 -12.15 -1.48
CA SER A 179 -3.71 -13.55 -1.48
C SER A 179 -4.82 -13.80 -0.46
N ALA A 180 -4.73 -13.21 0.74
CA ALA A 180 -5.80 -13.25 1.74
C ALA A 180 -7.07 -12.56 1.22
N TYR A 181 -6.96 -11.36 0.64
CA TYR A 181 -8.07 -10.63 0.04
C TYR A 181 -8.80 -11.45 -1.05
N LYS A 182 -8.04 -12.08 -1.96
CA LYS A 182 -8.61 -12.93 -3.01
C LYS A 182 -9.20 -14.23 -2.48
N SER A 183 -8.63 -14.82 -1.42
CA SER A 183 -9.19 -16.01 -0.79
C SER A 183 -10.60 -15.76 -0.25
N LEU A 184 -10.85 -14.58 0.34
CA LEU A 184 -12.15 -14.16 0.85
C LEU A 184 -13.18 -13.99 -0.27
N GLU A 185 -12.77 -13.46 -1.42
CA GLU A 185 -13.61 -13.35 -2.62
C GLU A 185 -14.08 -14.72 -3.11
N MET A 186 -13.14 -15.65 -3.25
CA MET A 186 -13.44 -17.01 -3.70
C MET A 186 -14.38 -17.73 -2.72
N ARG A 187 -14.14 -17.60 -1.41
CA ARG A 187 -14.98 -18.18 -0.36
C ARG A 187 -16.42 -17.64 -0.41
N LYS A 188 -16.62 -16.33 -0.55
CA LYS A 188 -17.96 -15.73 -0.67
C LYS A 188 -18.68 -16.16 -1.95
N ARG A 189 -17.96 -16.24 -3.08
CA ARG A 189 -18.53 -16.71 -4.36
C ARG A 189 -18.96 -18.18 -4.25
N LEU A 190 -18.16 -19.03 -3.62
CA LEU A 190 -18.49 -20.44 -3.40
C LEU A 190 -19.74 -20.59 -2.52
N ASN A 191 -19.82 -19.86 -1.41
CA ASN A 191 -20.99 -19.88 -0.53
C ASN A 191 -22.26 -19.42 -1.25
N HIS A 192 -22.17 -18.39 -2.09
CA HIS A 192 -23.31 -17.93 -2.90
C HIS A 192 -23.79 -19.00 -3.88
N ILE A 193 -22.87 -19.70 -4.56
CA ILE A 193 -23.21 -20.83 -5.46
C ILE A 193 -23.88 -21.95 -4.68
N LEU A 194 -23.34 -22.32 -3.51
CA LEU A 194 -23.85 -23.41 -2.69
C LEU A 194 -25.25 -23.10 -2.12
N HIS A 195 -25.48 -21.87 -1.67
CA HIS A 195 -26.80 -21.40 -1.25
C HIS A 195 -27.80 -21.34 -2.42
N HIS A 196 -27.36 -20.99 -3.63
CA HIS A 196 -28.23 -20.99 -4.80
C HIS A 196 -28.62 -22.42 -5.23
N VAL A 197 -27.69 -23.38 -5.16
CA VAL A 197 -27.95 -24.79 -5.45
C VAL A 197 -28.95 -25.38 -4.45
N ASN A 198 -28.80 -25.09 -3.16
CA ASN A 198 -29.73 -25.56 -2.12
C ASN A 198 -31.15 -24.95 -2.20
N LYS A 199 -31.32 -23.83 -2.91
CA LYS A 199 -32.64 -23.19 -3.11
C LYS A 199 -33.40 -23.70 -4.34
N LYS A 200 -32.81 -24.57 -5.17
CA LYS A 200 -33.58 -25.26 -6.23
C LYS A 200 -34.42 -26.36 -5.57
N PRO A 201 -35.76 -26.35 -5.70
CA PRO A 201 -36.58 -27.43 -5.17
C PRO A 201 -36.21 -28.73 -5.88
N LEU A 202 -35.99 -29.79 -5.10
CA LEU A 202 -35.97 -31.15 -5.61
C LEU A 202 -37.33 -31.37 -6.30
N VAL A 203 -37.35 -31.43 -7.63
CA VAL A 203 -38.54 -31.86 -8.35
C VAL A 203 -38.77 -33.30 -7.96
N THR A 204 -39.82 -33.54 -7.18
CA THR A 204 -40.30 -34.84 -6.75
C THR A 204 -40.78 -35.64 -7.97
N VAL A 205 -39.86 -36.33 -8.65
CA VAL A 205 -40.24 -37.40 -9.57
C VAL A 205 -40.49 -38.65 -8.72
N MET A 206 -41.69 -38.73 -8.16
CA MET A 206 -42.16 -39.94 -7.49
C MET A 206 -42.57 -40.96 -8.56
N GLN A 207 -41.69 -41.92 -8.82
CA GLN A 207 -42.03 -43.17 -9.49
C GLN A 207 -43.09 -43.93 -8.67
N LYS A 208 -44.12 -44.43 -9.35
CA LYS A 208 -44.95 -45.54 -8.86
C LYS A 208 -44.85 -46.70 -9.85
N PRO A 209 -44.33 -47.87 -9.43
CA PRO A 209 -44.55 -49.12 -10.15
C PRO A 209 -45.58 -49.97 -9.39
N LYS A 210 -46.59 -50.54 -10.07
CA LYS A 210 -47.19 -51.81 -9.64
C LYS A 210 -48.02 -52.50 -10.75
N ALA A 211 -47.41 -53.59 -11.24
CA ALA A 211 -47.94 -54.92 -11.54
C ALA A 211 -49.28 -55.12 -12.31
N VAL A 212 -49.16 -55.89 -13.39
CA VAL A 212 -50.18 -56.66 -14.15
C VAL A 212 -50.49 -57.97 -13.36
N PRO A 213 -51.69 -58.60 -13.46
CA PRO A 213 -51.87 -59.66 -14.47
C PRO A 213 -53.28 -59.79 -15.12
N ALA A 214 -53.23 -60.14 -16.41
CA ALA A 214 -54.05 -61.07 -17.21
C ALA A 214 -55.60 -61.04 -17.20
N HIS A 215 -56.18 -60.83 -18.39
CA HIS A 215 -57.10 -61.82 -18.97
C HIS A 215 -57.10 -61.76 -20.51
N THR A 216 -57.05 -62.95 -21.10
CA THR A 216 -57.05 -63.29 -22.53
C THR A 216 -58.47 -63.55 -23.04
N ASN A 217 -58.65 -63.39 -24.38
CA ASN A 217 -59.75 -63.82 -25.27
C ASN A 217 -60.96 -62.85 -25.33
N GLU A 218 -61.49 -62.36 -26.47
CA GLU A 218 -61.76 -62.95 -27.80
C GLU A 218 -61.91 -61.88 -28.93
N PRO A 219 -62.05 -62.28 -30.22
CA PRO A 219 -61.90 -61.43 -31.41
C PRO A 219 -63.22 -60.85 -31.98
N PHE A 220 -63.09 -60.10 -33.09
CA PHE A 220 -64.13 -59.45 -33.90
C PHE A 220 -65.25 -60.38 -34.43
N GLU A 221 -66.50 -59.87 -34.38
CA GLU A 221 -67.68 -60.04 -35.29
C GLU A 221 -68.84 -59.26 -34.58
N VAL A 222 -69.68 -58.37 -35.14
CA VAL A 222 -70.17 -57.97 -36.48
C VAL A 222 -70.35 -56.44 -36.50
#